data_AF-A0A1I7Y549-F1
#
_entry.id   AF-A0A1I7Y549-F1
#
_cell.length_a   1.000
_cell.length_b   1.000
_cell.length_c   1.000
_cell.angle_alpha   90.00
_cell.angle_beta   90.00
_cell.angle_gamma   90.00
#
_symmetry.space_group_name_H-M   'P 1'
#
loop_
_entity.id
_entity.type
_entity.pdbx_description
1 polymer ?
#
loop_
_entity_poly.entity_id
_entity_poly.type
_entity_poly.pdbx_seq_one_letter_code
_entity_poly.pdbx_strand_id
1 'polypeptide(L)'
;RNLPNYEDPQQRLLAATYPSPDGPVRVICAYCPNGQSLESEKYTYKLEWFAALHDWLEKELQQYPRLAILGDYNIAPADQDVHDPAKWVGDVLVSPPERAAFERLLALGLHDAYRLFEQSGSPFTWWDYRRFAFRRDAGLRIDHALLSDALKARCTACDIDREPRANEQPSDHAPQTDSGYVLEITLEQEHKIWAYLAISEPDLDAVANIVPPEQFEAGGDVHVMAIAQADDAAQEVQEVLFSMTPNDTVVFLCADPASVQA
;
A
#
# COMPACT_ATOMS: atom_id res chain seq x y z
N ARG A 1 -14.86 -0.81 -4.92
CA ARG A 1 -13.88 -1.58 -5.72
C ARG A 1 -13.76 -0.94 -7.11
N ASN A 2 -12.56 -0.95 -7.71
CA ASN A 2 -12.20 -0.35 -8.99
C ASN A 2 -12.31 1.17 -9.10
N LEU A 3 -11.69 1.73 -10.14
CA LEU A 3 -11.85 3.13 -10.51
C LEU A 3 -13.28 3.38 -10.98
N PRO A 4 -14.04 4.27 -10.31
CA PRO A 4 -15.40 4.59 -10.75
C PRO A 4 -15.40 5.20 -12.16
N ASN A 5 -16.28 4.70 -13.02
CA ASN A 5 -16.43 5.13 -14.42
C ASN A 5 -15.23 4.81 -15.34
N TYR A 6 -14.38 3.87 -14.93
CA TYR A 6 -13.35 3.27 -15.79
C TYR A 6 -13.61 1.76 -15.85
N GLU A 7 -14.04 1.26 -17.01
CA GLU A 7 -14.30 -0.17 -17.21
C GLU A 7 -12.98 -0.94 -17.24
N ASP A 8 -12.61 -1.50 -16.09
CA ASP A 8 -11.40 -2.30 -15.94
C ASP A 8 -11.70 -3.67 -15.31
N PRO A 9 -11.50 -4.77 -16.05
CA PRO A 9 -11.69 -6.10 -15.50
C PRO A 9 -10.59 -6.49 -14.49
N GLN A 10 -9.47 -5.77 -14.41
CA GLN A 10 -8.27 -6.19 -13.67
C GLN A 10 -8.25 -5.82 -12.18
N GLN A 11 -9.36 -5.30 -11.62
CA GLN A 11 -9.60 -5.10 -10.18
C GLN A 11 -8.39 -4.55 -9.39
N ARG A 12 -7.92 -3.36 -9.77
CA ARG A 12 -6.64 -2.79 -9.32
C ARG A 12 -6.73 -1.84 -8.14
N LEU A 13 -7.93 -1.60 -7.63
CA LEU A 13 -8.16 -0.57 -6.61
C LEU A 13 -9.24 -0.98 -5.61
N LEU A 14 -8.91 -0.85 -4.33
CA LEU A 14 -9.84 -0.98 -3.20
C LEU A 14 -9.83 0.31 -2.39
N ALA A 15 -11.00 0.76 -1.93
CA ALA A 15 -11.12 2.00 -1.18
C ALA A 15 -12.17 1.85 -0.07
N ALA A 16 -11.78 2.22 1.15
CA ALA A 16 -12.60 2.16 2.34
C ALA A 16 -12.56 3.49 3.08
N THR A 17 -13.61 3.80 3.84
CA THR A 17 -13.70 5.03 4.62
C THR A 17 -13.91 4.68 6.08
N TYR A 18 -13.02 5.14 6.94
CA TYR A 18 -13.03 4.85 8.37
C TYR A 18 -13.43 6.10 9.16
N PRO A 19 -14.30 5.97 10.18
CA PRO A 19 -14.58 7.08 11.08
C PRO A 19 -13.35 7.39 11.94
N SER A 20 -13.15 8.68 12.27
CA SER A 20 -12.20 9.11 13.30
C SER A 20 -12.76 10.32 14.07
N PRO A 21 -12.21 10.69 15.24
CA PRO A 21 -12.70 11.84 16.03
C PRO A 21 -12.74 13.16 15.24
N ASP A 22 -11.76 13.38 14.37
CA ASP A 22 -11.68 14.57 13.52
C ASP A 22 -12.59 14.46 12.27
N GLY A 23 -13.31 13.35 12.11
CA GLY A 23 -14.19 12.95 10.99
C GLY A 23 -13.66 11.76 10.15
N PRO A 24 -14.21 11.48 8.95
CA PRO A 24 -13.82 10.31 8.16
C PRO A 24 -12.43 10.42 7.49
N VAL A 25 -11.74 9.28 7.39
CA VAL A 25 -10.48 9.08 6.66
C VAL A 25 -10.71 8.09 5.52
N ARG A 26 -10.32 8.45 4.30
CA ARG A 26 -10.38 7.62 3.11
C ARG A 26 -9.05 6.91 2.91
N VAL A 27 -9.07 5.59 2.84
CA VAL A 27 -7.88 4.77 2.57
C VAL A 27 -8.09 4.04 1.26
N ILE A 28 -7.10 4.12 0.39
CA ILE A 28 -7.11 3.51 -0.94
C ILE A 28 -5.88 2.62 -1.08
N CYS A 29 -6.10 1.37 -1.47
CA CYS A 29 -5.06 0.43 -1.85
C CYS A 29 -5.06 0.30 -3.38
N ALA A 30 -3.90 0.50 -4.00
CA ALA A 30 -3.74 0.48 -5.44
C ALA A 30 -2.67 -0.53 -5.88
N TYR A 31 -2.98 -1.32 -6.90
CA TYR A 31 -2.00 -2.14 -7.63
C TYR A 31 -1.94 -1.68 -9.08
N CYS A 32 -1.10 -0.68 -9.31
CA CYS A 32 -1.03 0.02 -10.59
C CYS A 32 -0.46 -0.89 -11.68
N PRO A 33 -0.89 -0.75 -12.96
CA PRO A 33 -0.37 -1.57 -14.04
C PRO A 33 1.16 -1.45 -14.19
N ASN A 34 1.85 -2.58 -14.34
CA ASN A 34 3.30 -2.59 -14.53
C ASN A 34 3.74 -1.95 -15.86
N GLY A 35 3.02 -2.23 -16.95
CA GLY A 35 3.31 -1.70 -18.29
C GLY A 35 4.17 -2.61 -19.17
N GLN A 36 4.90 -3.59 -18.61
CA GLN A 36 5.73 -4.59 -19.30
C GLN A 36 6.93 -4.04 -20.07
N SER A 37 6.72 -3.20 -21.10
CA SER A 37 7.76 -2.51 -21.88
C SER A 37 7.14 -1.31 -22.60
N LEU A 38 7.96 -0.34 -23.05
CA LEU A 38 7.45 0.90 -23.66
C LEU A 38 6.67 0.68 -24.96
N GLU A 39 6.93 -0.42 -25.67
CA GLU A 39 6.26 -0.80 -26.91
C GLU A 39 5.03 -1.69 -26.69
N SER A 40 4.77 -2.11 -25.45
CA SER A 40 3.64 -2.98 -25.12
C SER A 40 2.32 -2.21 -25.08
N GLU A 41 1.24 -2.82 -25.55
CA GLU A 41 -0.12 -2.29 -25.35
C GLU A 41 -0.46 -2.12 -23.85
N LYS A 42 0.18 -2.90 -22.98
CA LYS A 42 0.05 -2.76 -21.52
C LYS A 42 0.60 -1.45 -20.99
N TYR A 43 1.58 -0.85 -21.67
CA TYR A 43 2.13 0.44 -21.31
C TYR A 43 1.18 1.58 -21.67
N THR A 44 0.52 1.51 -22.83
CA THR A 44 -0.59 2.42 -23.16
C THR A 44 -1.70 2.33 -22.11
N TYR A 45 -2.13 1.11 -21.76
CA TYR A 45 -3.11 0.87 -20.70
C TYR A 45 -2.66 1.45 -19.35
N LYS A 46 -1.38 1.31 -18.98
CA LYS A 46 -0.84 1.92 -17.75
C LYS A 46 -1.06 3.44 -17.73
N LEU A 47 -0.70 4.13 -18.81
CA LEU A 47 -0.82 5.58 -18.87
C LEU A 47 -2.28 6.05 -18.85
N GLU A 48 -3.17 5.33 -19.55
CA GLU A 48 -4.61 5.58 -19.51
C GLU A 48 -5.21 5.33 -18.11
N TRP A 49 -4.78 4.26 -17.45
CA TRP A 49 -5.20 3.93 -16.09
C TRP A 49 -4.76 5.01 -15.10
N PHE A 50 -3.53 5.52 -15.19
CA PHE A 50 -3.06 6.62 -14.36
C PHE A 50 -3.80 7.93 -14.62
N ALA A 51 -4.19 8.20 -15.87
CA ALA A 51 -5.04 9.34 -16.19
C ALA A 51 -6.43 9.21 -15.54
N ALA A 52 -7.05 8.03 -15.61
CA ALA A 52 -8.32 7.75 -14.94
C ALA A 52 -8.20 7.82 -13.40
N LEU A 53 -7.10 7.31 -12.82
CA LEU A 53 -6.80 7.42 -11.39
C LEU A 53 -6.74 8.87 -10.96
N HIS A 54 -6.00 9.71 -11.69
CA HIS A 54 -5.91 11.14 -11.41
C HIS A 54 -7.29 11.81 -11.40
N ASP A 55 -8.09 11.61 -12.45
CA ASP A 55 -9.39 12.28 -12.58
C ASP A 55 -10.40 11.82 -11.53
N TRP A 56 -10.27 10.59 -11.05
CA TRP A 56 -11.04 10.10 -9.91
C TRP A 56 -10.55 10.71 -8.60
N LEU A 57 -9.25 10.68 -8.32
CA LEU A 57 -8.67 11.21 -7.08
C LEU A 57 -8.92 12.72 -6.91
N GLU A 58 -8.92 13.50 -7.99
CA GLU A 58 -9.28 14.92 -7.96
C GLU A 58 -10.66 15.15 -7.35
N LYS A 59 -11.64 14.31 -7.67
CA LYS A 59 -13.01 14.36 -7.13
C LYS A 59 -13.07 13.73 -5.75
N GLU A 60 -12.37 12.61 -5.56
CA GLU A 60 -12.34 11.87 -4.30
C GLU A 60 -11.79 12.74 -3.16
N LEU A 61 -10.75 13.53 -3.43
CA LEU A 61 -10.17 14.48 -2.47
C LEU A 61 -11.14 15.61 -2.06
N GLN A 62 -12.06 16.01 -2.94
CA GLN A 62 -13.08 17.00 -2.58
C GLN A 62 -14.11 16.41 -1.60
N GLN A 63 -14.45 15.13 -1.77
CA GLN A 63 -15.38 14.43 -0.89
C GLN A 63 -14.73 13.97 0.42
N TYR A 64 -13.47 13.55 0.34
CA TYR A 64 -12.68 13.05 1.46
C TYR A 64 -11.34 13.78 1.54
N PRO A 65 -11.31 14.98 2.17
CA PRO A 65 -10.08 15.78 2.26
C PRO A 65 -8.95 15.09 3.04
N ARG A 66 -9.30 14.12 3.89
CA ARG A 66 -8.35 13.21 4.53
C ARG A 66 -8.33 11.89 3.79
N LEU A 67 -7.37 11.80 2.88
CA LEU A 67 -7.19 10.65 2.01
C LEU A 67 -5.73 10.19 2.04
N ALA A 68 -5.55 8.87 2.13
CA ALA A 68 -4.29 8.18 1.91
C ALA A 68 -4.49 7.16 0.78
N ILE A 69 -3.56 7.13 -0.18
CA ILE A 69 -3.48 6.10 -1.21
C ILE A 69 -2.11 5.43 -1.14
N LEU A 70 -2.09 4.10 -1.05
CA LEU A 70 -0.89 3.31 -0.84
C LEU A 70 -0.88 2.14 -1.82
N GLY A 71 0.30 1.68 -2.21
CA GLY A 71 0.40 0.57 -3.13
C GLY A 71 1.68 0.48 -3.93
N ASP A 72 1.73 -0.53 -4.80
CA ASP A 72 2.72 -0.64 -5.86
C ASP A 72 2.28 0.22 -7.06
N TYR A 73 2.97 1.33 -7.28
CA TYR A 73 2.71 2.23 -8.39
C TYR A 73 3.36 1.74 -9.68
N ASN A 74 4.31 0.81 -9.60
CA ASN A 74 5.19 0.44 -10.70
C ASN A 74 5.88 1.67 -11.31
N ILE A 75 6.17 2.72 -10.53
CA ILE A 75 6.84 3.93 -11.01
C ILE A 75 7.89 4.35 -9.98
N ALA A 76 9.12 4.55 -10.44
CA ALA A 76 10.19 5.17 -9.67
C ALA A 76 10.26 6.68 -10.03
N PRO A 77 9.82 7.58 -9.13
CA PRO A 77 9.57 8.99 -9.46
C PRO A 77 10.80 9.77 -9.93
N ALA A 78 11.98 9.46 -9.39
CA ALA A 78 13.23 10.16 -9.68
C ALA A 78 14.43 9.22 -9.75
N ASP A 79 15.57 9.72 -10.20
CA ASP A 79 16.80 8.92 -10.31
C ASP A 79 17.32 8.44 -8.93
N GLN A 80 17.04 9.19 -7.87
CA GLN A 80 17.32 8.76 -6.50
C GLN A 80 16.46 7.55 -6.06
N ASP A 81 15.41 7.19 -6.80
CA ASP A 81 14.57 6.02 -6.57
C ASP A 81 15.07 4.78 -7.33
N VAL A 82 16.20 4.86 -8.03
CA VAL A 82 16.67 3.82 -8.94
C VAL A 82 18.14 3.51 -8.71
N HIS A 83 18.46 2.23 -8.53
CA HIS A 83 19.85 1.80 -8.58
C HIS A 83 20.42 1.89 -9.99
N ASP A 84 21.51 2.65 -10.15
CA ASP A 84 22.20 2.89 -11.42
C ASP A 84 21.24 3.38 -12.54
N PRO A 85 20.71 4.62 -12.41
CA PRO A 85 19.66 5.14 -13.30
C PRO A 85 20.02 5.10 -14.78
N ALA A 86 21.31 5.21 -15.12
CA ALA A 86 21.79 5.14 -16.49
C ALA A 86 21.43 3.81 -17.19
N LYS A 87 21.30 2.71 -16.43
CA LYS A 87 20.89 1.40 -16.97
C LYS A 87 19.41 1.29 -17.29
N TRP A 88 18.58 2.15 -16.71
CA TRP A 88 17.12 2.12 -16.84
C TRP A 88 16.61 3.12 -17.88
N VAL A 89 17.49 3.94 -18.46
CA VAL A 89 17.09 4.93 -19.47
C VAL A 89 16.44 4.21 -20.67
N GLY A 90 15.17 4.52 -20.91
CA GLY A 90 14.39 3.92 -21.99
C GLY A 90 13.64 2.64 -21.58
N ASP A 91 13.61 2.28 -20.30
CA ASP A 91 12.81 1.18 -19.78
C ASP A 91 11.52 1.67 -19.09
N VAL A 92 10.59 0.73 -18.91
CA VAL A 92 9.39 0.90 -18.09
C VAL A 92 9.75 1.11 -16.61
N LEU A 93 8.81 1.62 -15.81
CA LEU A 93 8.95 2.05 -14.41
C LEU A 93 9.65 3.41 -14.21
N VAL A 94 10.51 3.85 -15.14
CA VAL A 94 11.30 5.08 -15.01
C VAL A 94 11.08 6.08 -16.15
N SER A 95 10.21 5.75 -17.11
CA SER A 95 10.09 6.53 -18.34
C SER A 95 9.56 7.93 -18.06
N PRO A 96 9.86 8.93 -18.92
CA PRO A 96 9.34 10.28 -18.74
C PRO A 96 7.81 10.36 -18.63
N PRO A 97 6.99 9.62 -19.42
CA PRO A 97 5.54 9.64 -19.26
C PRO A 97 5.05 9.05 -17.93
N GLU A 98 5.70 7.99 -17.41
CA GLU A 98 5.37 7.43 -16.09
C GLU A 98 5.68 8.42 -14.98
N ARG A 99 6.88 9.01 -14.97
CA ARG A 99 7.26 10.02 -13.99
C ARG A 99 6.33 11.23 -14.04
N ALA A 100 5.94 11.68 -15.23
CA ALA A 100 4.96 12.75 -15.40
C ALA A 100 3.56 12.38 -14.86
N ALA A 101 3.14 11.12 -15.00
CA ALA A 101 1.88 10.64 -14.42
C ALA A 101 1.91 10.66 -12.89
N PHE A 102 3.02 10.26 -12.26
CA PHE A 102 3.20 10.33 -10.81
C PHE A 102 3.22 11.78 -10.30
N GLU A 103 3.97 12.67 -10.97
CA GLU A 103 4.01 14.11 -10.69
C GLU A 103 2.61 14.74 -10.73
N ARG A 104 1.77 14.34 -11.70
CA ARG A 104 0.38 14.80 -11.76
C ARG A 104 -0.45 14.39 -10.55
N LEU A 105 -0.21 13.20 -9.97
CA LEU A 105 -0.88 12.81 -8.72
C LEU A 105 -0.45 13.72 -7.57
N LEU A 106 0.85 14.02 -7.47
CA LEU A 106 1.36 14.95 -6.45
C LEU A 106 0.75 16.36 -6.61
N ALA A 107 0.56 16.81 -7.85
CA ALA A 107 -0.04 18.10 -8.16
C ALA A 107 -1.50 18.26 -7.69
N LEU A 108 -2.18 17.17 -7.31
CA LEU A 108 -3.50 17.21 -6.66
C LEU A 108 -3.44 17.64 -5.18
N GLY A 109 -2.26 17.90 -4.62
CA GLY A 109 -2.07 18.12 -3.17
C GLY A 109 -1.83 16.82 -2.39
N LEU A 110 -1.37 15.78 -3.09
CA LEU A 110 -0.89 14.54 -2.50
C LEU A 110 0.62 14.61 -2.28
N HIS A 111 1.09 14.00 -1.21
CA HIS A 111 2.49 14.07 -0.78
C HIS A 111 3.03 12.67 -0.55
N ASP A 112 4.18 12.37 -1.14
CA ASP A 112 4.91 11.13 -0.90
C ASP A 112 5.39 11.08 0.56
N ALA A 113 4.77 10.21 1.37
CA ALA A 113 4.98 10.12 2.82
C ALA A 113 6.44 9.83 3.16
N TYR A 114 7.11 8.99 2.38
CA TYR A 114 8.52 8.65 2.58
C TYR A 114 9.42 9.89 2.43
N ARG A 115 9.04 10.82 1.56
CA ARG A 115 9.78 12.07 1.33
C ARG A 115 9.52 13.14 2.38
N LEU A 116 8.61 12.92 3.34
CA LEU A 116 8.36 13.83 4.45
C LEU A 116 9.41 13.74 5.55
N PHE A 117 10.17 12.65 5.60
CA PHE A 117 11.13 12.35 6.65
C PHE A 117 12.57 12.30 6.12
N GLU A 118 13.52 12.31 7.06
CA GLU A 118 14.91 12.06 6.74
C GLU A 118 15.07 10.63 6.22
N GLN A 119 15.73 10.49 5.08
CA GLN A 119 15.89 9.20 4.41
C GLN A 119 17.24 8.63 4.81
N SER A 120 17.21 7.58 5.63
CA SER A 120 18.40 6.83 5.99
C SER A 120 18.50 5.57 5.14
N GLY A 121 19.66 5.33 4.52
CA GLY A 121 19.91 4.13 3.73
C GLY A 121 19.34 4.17 2.30
N SER A 122 19.13 2.98 1.75
CA SER A 122 18.67 2.77 0.37
C SER A 122 17.15 2.88 0.31
N PRO A 123 16.58 3.67 -0.64
CA PRO A 123 15.14 3.93 -0.69
C PRO A 123 14.37 2.83 -1.43
N PHE A 124 15.01 1.75 -1.86
CA PHE A 124 14.36 0.78 -2.74
C PHE A 124 13.32 -0.06 -2.00
N THR A 125 12.24 -0.35 -2.68
CA THR A 125 11.14 -1.21 -2.21
C THR A 125 10.97 -2.44 -3.09
N TRP A 126 11.65 -2.51 -4.24
CA TRP A 126 11.60 -3.64 -5.16
C TRP A 126 12.99 -4.03 -5.68
N TRP A 127 13.26 -5.34 -5.78
CA TRP A 127 14.49 -5.90 -6.35
C TRP A 127 14.17 -7.16 -7.18
N ASP A 128 14.48 -7.10 -8.47
CA ASP A 128 14.38 -8.24 -9.39
C ASP A 128 15.07 -9.49 -8.81
N TYR A 129 14.37 -10.64 -8.84
CA TYR A 129 14.93 -11.92 -8.41
C TYR A 129 16.22 -12.31 -9.15
N ARG A 130 16.41 -11.82 -10.37
CA ARG A 130 17.55 -12.13 -11.22
C ARG A 130 18.83 -11.49 -10.66
N ARG A 131 19.94 -12.18 -10.85
CA ARG A 131 21.30 -11.68 -10.54
C ARG A 131 21.47 -11.20 -9.10
N PHE A 132 20.73 -11.77 -8.14
CA PHE A 132 20.84 -11.43 -6.72
C PHE A 132 20.73 -9.92 -6.45
N ALA A 133 19.75 -9.24 -7.08
CA ALA A 133 19.64 -7.78 -7.01
C ALA A 133 19.51 -7.27 -5.57
N PHE A 134 18.75 -7.96 -4.71
CA PHE A 134 18.65 -7.62 -3.28
C PHE A 134 20.00 -7.61 -2.56
N ARG A 135 20.84 -8.66 -2.74
CA ARG A 135 22.18 -8.73 -2.11
C ARG A 135 23.13 -7.63 -2.57
N ARG A 136 22.88 -7.06 -3.76
CA ARG A 136 23.67 -5.97 -4.34
C ARG A 136 23.04 -4.60 -4.10
N ASP A 137 21.91 -4.57 -3.39
CA ASP A 137 21.05 -3.40 -3.24
C ASP A 137 20.74 -2.71 -4.58
N ALA A 138 20.45 -3.52 -5.59
CA ALA A 138 20.19 -3.08 -6.95
C ALA A 138 18.68 -3.01 -7.24
N GLY A 139 18.00 -2.08 -6.58
CA GLY A 139 16.53 -2.00 -6.57
C GLY A 139 15.94 -0.70 -7.14
N LEU A 140 14.62 -0.59 -7.01
CA LEU A 140 13.82 0.59 -7.33
C LEU A 140 12.85 0.87 -6.19
N ARG A 141 12.47 2.14 -5.99
CA ARG A 141 11.35 2.52 -5.13
C ARG A 141 10.09 2.71 -5.96
N ILE A 142 9.25 1.70 -5.99
CA ILE A 142 7.99 1.70 -6.77
C ILE A 142 6.75 1.55 -5.91
N ASP A 143 6.91 1.25 -4.63
CA ASP A 143 5.86 1.24 -3.63
C ASP A 143 5.82 2.59 -2.92
N HIS A 144 4.63 3.20 -2.85
CA HIS A 144 4.46 4.55 -2.31
C HIS A 144 3.23 4.64 -1.42
N ALA A 145 3.29 5.57 -0.47
CA ALA A 145 2.15 6.06 0.27
C ALA A 145 2.01 7.56 -0.02
N LEU A 146 0.92 7.96 -0.69
CA LEU A 146 0.62 9.36 -0.94
C LEU A 146 -0.48 9.84 0.01
N LEU A 147 -0.19 10.93 0.72
CA LEU A 147 -1.08 11.53 1.72
C LEU A 147 -1.59 12.88 1.23
N SER A 148 -2.89 13.11 1.39
CA SER A 148 -3.49 14.45 1.27
C SER A 148 -2.86 15.45 2.25
N ASP A 149 -2.96 16.75 1.93
CA ASP A 149 -2.55 17.84 2.82
C ASP A 149 -3.06 17.67 4.27
N ALA A 150 -4.32 17.26 4.43
CA ALA A 150 -4.95 17.12 5.74
C ALA A 150 -4.39 15.94 6.55
N LEU A 151 -3.89 14.88 5.90
CA LEU A 151 -3.27 13.74 6.58
C LEU A 151 -1.76 13.89 6.74
N LYS A 152 -1.08 14.55 5.79
CA LYS A 152 0.38 14.78 5.85
C LYS A 152 0.80 15.40 7.18
N ALA A 153 0.06 16.39 7.69
CA ALA A 153 0.38 17.06 8.96
C ALA A 153 0.28 16.13 10.19
N ARG A 154 -0.42 15.00 10.07
CA ARG A 154 -0.58 13.99 11.12
C ARG A 154 0.38 12.80 10.94
N CYS A 155 1.12 12.73 9.83
CA CYS A 155 2.10 11.68 9.59
C CYS A 155 3.34 11.91 10.47
N THR A 156 3.66 10.95 11.34
CA THR A 156 4.76 11.03 12.30
C THR A 156 5.97 10.20 11.92
N ALA A 157 5.79 9.18 11.08
CA ALA A 157 6.85 8.35 10.54
C ALA A 157 6.43 7.72 9.21
N CYS A 158 7.41 7.39 8.37
CA CYS A 158 7.27 6.53 7.20
C CYS A 158 8.64 5.89 6.93
N ASP A 159 8.70 4.56 6.93
CA ASP A 159 9.94 3.82 6.77
C ASP A 159 9.76 2.62 5.83
N ILE A 160 10.87 2.05 5.38
CA ILE A 160 10.91 0.89 4.49
C ILE A 160 11.51 -0.29 5.26
N ASP A 161 10.71 -1.31 5.51
CA ASP A 161 11.18 -2.52 6.16
C ASP A 161 11.81 -3.49 5.16
N ARG A 162 13.14 -3.62 5.23
CA ARG A 162 13.93 -4.44 4.30
C ARG A 162 14.25 -5.82 4.85
N GLU A 163 14.10 -6.03 6.16
CA GLU A 163 14.45 -7.29 6.82
C GLU A 163 13.76 -8.50 6.19
N PRO A 164 12.47 -8.43 5.85
CA PRO A 164 11.77 -9.62 5.37
C PRO A 164 12.19 -10.06 3.96
N ARG A 165 12.81 -9.17 3.19
CA ARG A 165 13.41 -9.50 1.88
C ARG A 165 14.62 -10.45 2.00
N ALA A 166 15.17 -10.63 3.21
CA ALA A 166 16.27 -11.55 3.51
C ALA A 166 15.82 -12.99 3.82
N ASN A 167 14.51 -13.26 3.90
CA ASN A 167 13.95 -14.59 4.20
C ASN A 167 14.23 -15.63 3.10
N GLU A 168 14.00 -16.93 3.39
CA GLU A 168 14.30 -18.04 2.47
C GLU A 168 13.41 -18.07 1.21
N GLN A 169 12.18 -17.54 1.27
CA GLN A 169 11.27 -17.36 0.13
C GLN A 169 10.64 -15.95 0.13
N PRO A 170 11.45 -14.91 -0.13
CA PRO A 170 10.99 -13.54 0.02
C PRO A 170 10.22 -13.08 -1.24
N SER A 171 9.26 -12.18 -1.06
CA SER A 171 8.71 -11.37 -2.15
C SER A 171 9.82 -10.58 -2.86
N ASP A 172 9.63 -10.16 -4.12
CA ASP A 172 10.54 -9.25 -4.81
C ASP A 172 10.40 -7.81 -4.33
N HIS A 173 9.31 -7.51 -3.64
CA HIS A 173 9.15 -6.27 -2.90
C HIS A 173 9.67 -6.45 -1.45
N ALA A 174 10.37 -5.45 -0.91
CA ALA A 174 10.53 -5.31 0.53
C ALA A 174 9.13 -5.07 1.09
N PRO A 175 8.66 -5.90 2.02
CA PRO A 175 7.32 -5.72 2.50
C PRO A 175 7.18 -4.41 3.26
N GLN A 176 5.97 -3.86 3.23
CA GLN A 176 5.47 -3.16 4.41
C GLN A 176 5.04 -4.26 5.41
N THR A 177 6.03 -4.97 5.98
CA THR A 177 5.98 -6.26 6.71
C THR A 177 5.36 -7.47 5.97
N ASP A 178 5.82 -8.66 6.36
CA ASP A 178 5.88 -9.94 5.61
C ASP A 178 4.58 -10.57 5.06
N SER A 179 3.41 -9.93 5.17
CA SER A 179 2.15 -10.56 4.77
C SER A 179 1.19 -9.64 4.00
N GLY A 180 1.47 -8.35 3.88
CA GLY A 180 0.74 -7.43 3.02
C GLY A 180 0.98 -5.96 3.39
N TYR A 181 -0.05 -5.13 3.55
CA TYR A 181 0.09 -3.71 3.90
C TYR A 181 -0.05 -3.49 5.41
N VAL A 182 0.92 -2.84 6.04
CA VAL A 182 0.78 -2.29 7.40
C VAL A 182 0.38 -0.82 7.33
N LEU A 183 -0.82 -0.53 7.83
CA LEU A 183 -1.28 0.81 8.10
C LEU A 183 -1.24 1.01 9.62
N GLU A 184 -0.18 1.65 10.13
CA GLU A 184 -0.24 2.28 11.47
C GLU A 184 -1.05 3.56 11.33
N ILE A 185 -2.33 3.52 11.67
CA ILE A 185 -3.19 4.71 11.73
C ILE A 185 -3.29 5.11 13.20
N THR A 186 -2.49 6.09 13.60
CA THR A 186 -2.62 6.70 14.94
C THR A 186 -3.81 7.66 14.92
N LEU A 187 -4.87 7.33 15.66
CA LEU A 187 -5.97 8.25 15.97
C LEU A 187 -5.75 8.82 17.39
N GLU A 188 -6.22 10.05 17.66
CA GLU A 188 -5.79 10.87 18.79
C GLU A 188 -5.77 10.19 20.19
N GLN A 189 -4.84 10.67 21.05
CA GLN A 189 -4.67 10.34 22.49
C GLN A 189 -4.46 8.85 22.81
N GLU A 190 -3.36 8.30 22.27
CA GLU A 190 -2.89 6.92 22.52
C GLU A 190 -3.73 5.79 21.89
N HIS A 191 -4.80 6.12 21.16
CA HIS A 191 -5.61 5.13 20.45
C HIS A 191 -5.02 4.79 19.08
N LYS A 192 -4.16 3.77 19.07
CA LYS A 192 -3.63 3.20 17.83
C LYS A 192 -4.58 2.13 17.31
N ILE A 193 -4.89 2.19 16.02
CA ILE A 193 -5.47 1.06 15.31
C ILE A 193 -4.40 0.55 14.35
N TRP A 194 -4.01 -0.69 14.55
CA TRP A 194 -3.08 -1.38 13.67
C TRP A 194 -3.89 -2.22 12.69
N ALA A 195 -3.87 -1.81 11.42
CA ALA A 195 -4.48 -2.58 10.35
C ALA A 195 -3.39 -3.31 9.57
N TYR A 196 -3.31 -4.62 9.79
CA TYR A 196 -2.45 -5.54 9.05
C TYR A 196 -3.31 -6.22 7.99
N LEU A 197 -3.18 -5.81 6.72
CA LEU A 197 -3.88 -6.47 5.62
C LEU A 197 -2.99 -7.57 5.07
N ALA A 198 -3.25 -8.84 5.42
CA ALA A 198 -2.47 -9.99 4.98
C ALA A 198 -3.16 -10.79 3.86
N ILE A 199 -2.43 -11.16 2.79
CA ILE A 199 -2.94 -12.03 1.72
C ILE A 199 -2.20 -13.38 1.79
N SER A 200 -2.79 -14.39 2.45
CA SER A 200 -2.27 -15.76 2.53
C SER A 200 -3.40 -16.77 2.75
N GLU A 201 -3.15 -18.08 2.56
CA GLU A 201 -4.07 -19.11 3.06
C GLU A 201 -4.28 -18.95 4.59
N PRO A 202 -5.46 -19.26 5.16
CA PRO A 202 -5.76 -18.98 6.56
C PRO A 202 -4.98 -19.93 7.47
N ASP A 203 -3.94 -19.40 8.11
CA ASP A 203 -3.11 -20.11 9.08
C ASP A 203 -3.08 -19.34 10.40
N LEU A 204 -3.66 -19.91 11.45
CA LEU A 204 -3.72 -19.31 12.78
C LEU A 204 -2.32 -19.24 13.43
N ASP A 205 -1.41 -20.15 13.07
CA ASP A 205 -0.04 -20.16 13.58
C ASP A 205 0.81 -19.04 12.92
N ALA A 206 0.36 -18.50 11.78
CA ALA A 206 1.01 -17.36 11.11
C ALA A 206 0.67 -16.01 11.76
N VAL A 207 -0.39 -15.92 12.58
CA VAL A 207 -0.82 -14.67 13.25
C VAL A 207 0.28 -14.07 14.12
N ALA A 208 1.02 -14.92 14.83
CA ALA A 208 2.14 -14.50 15.68
C ALA A 208 3.33 -13.94 14.87
N ASN A 209 3.38 -14.22 13.56
CA ASN A 209 4.38 -13.67 12.64
C ASN A 209 3.87 -12.41 11.91
N ILE A 210 2.55 -12.16 11.93
CA ILE A 210 1.90 -10.98 11.31
C ILE A 210 1.85 -9.82 12.30
N VAL A 211 1.56 -10.11 13.57
CA VAL A 211 1.42 -9.10 14.62
C VAL A 211 2.75 -9.01 15.39
N PRO A 212 3.37 -7.83 15.50
CA PRO A 212 4.60 -7.66 16.26
C PRO A 212 4.43 -8.06 17.75
N PRO A 213 5.43 -8.67 18.38
CA PRO A 213 5.39 -9.05 19.80
C PRO A 213 4.95 -7.90 20.73
N GLU A 214 5.36 -6.67 20.39
CA GLU A 214 5.06 -5.44 21.12
C GLU A 214 3.55 -5.13 21.20
N GLN A 215 2.74 -5.59 20.23
CA GLN A 215 1.28 -5.42 20.30
C GLN A 215 0.62 -6.39 21.29
N PHE A 216 1.18 -7.59 21.46
CA PHE A 216 0.74 -8.50 22.51
C PHE A 216 1.11 -7.97 23.91
N GLU A 217 2.15 -7.14 24.00
CA GLU A 217 2.61 -6.51 25.24
C GLU A 217 1.89 -5.19 25.56
N ALA A 218 1.23 -4.56 24.58
CA ALA A 218 0.51 -3.29 24.72
C ALA A 218 -0.85 -3.41 25.46
N GLY A 219 -1.30 -4.62 25.78
CA GLY A 219 -2.43 -4.88 26.68
C GLY A 219 -3.83 -4.83 26.05
N GLY A 220 -3.93 -4.76 24.72
CA GLY A 220 -5.19 -4.98 23.99
C GLY A 220 -5.34 -6.43 23.53
N ASP A 221 -6.56 -6.82 23.16
CA ASP A 221 -6.86 -8.16 22.66
C ASP A 221 -6.50 -8.29 21.18
N VAL A 222 -5.99 -9.47 20.80
CA VAL A 222 -5.73 -9.81 19.39
C VAL A 222 -6.91 -10.62 18.85
N HIS A 223 -7.68 -10.00 17.97
CA HIS A 223 -8.83 -10.60 17.31
C HIS A 223 -8.39 -11.19 15.97
N VAL A 224 -8.57 -12.50 15.80
CA VAL A 224 -8.26 -13.18 14.55
C VAL A 224 -9.56 -13.65 13.92
N MET A 225 -9.80 -13.24 12.69
CA MET A 225 -10.98 -13.65 11.93
C MET A 225 -10.56 -14.29 10.61
N ALA A 226 -11.03 -15.51 10.38
CA ALA A 226 -10.81 -16.22 9.13
C ALA A 226 -11.99 -15.99 8.20
N ILE A 227 -11.76 -15.27 7.10
CA ILE A 227 -12.78 -15.00 6.09
C ILE A 227 -12.63 -16.05 5.01
N ALA A 228 -13.51 -17.04 5.05
CA ALA A 228 -13.45 -18.20 4.16
C ALA A 228 -14.07 -17.93 2.79
N GLN A 229 -15.02 -17.00 2.71
CA GLN A 229 -15.75 -16.67 1.48
C GLN A 229 -16.00 -15.17 1.38
N ALA A 230 -15.85 -14.65 0.16
CA ALA A 230 -16.04 -13.24 -0.15
C ALA A 230 -17.43 -12.72 0.22
N ASP A 231 -18.48 -13.52 0.04
CA ASP A 231 -19.85 -13.06 0.27
C ASP A 231 -20.15 -12.78 1.76
N ASP A 232 -19.37 -13.37 2.68
CA ASP A 232 -19.54 -13.24 4.13
C ASP A 232 -18.60 -12.19 4.74
N ALA A 233 -17.54 -11.79 4.02
CA ALA A 233 -16.46 -10.92 4.49
C ALA A 233 -16.95 -9.61 5.11
N ALA A 234 -17.85 -8.90 4.42
CA ALA A 234 -18.33 -7.60 4.87
C ALA A 234 -19.09 -7.68 6.21
N GLN A 235 -19.84 -8.76 6.44
CA GLN A 235 -20.56 -8.97 7.69
C GLN A 235 -19.61 -9.41 8.80
N GLU A 236 -18.73 -10.38 8.55
CA GLU A 236 -17.77 -10.89 9.53
C GLU A 236 -16.77 -9.79 9.97
N VAL A 237 -16.33 -8.94 9.05
CA VAL A 237 -15.51 -7.76 9.35
C VAL A 237 -16.28 -6.77 10.22
N GLN A 238 -17.54 -6.46 9.89
CA GLN A 238 -18.34 -5.54 10.71
C GLN A 238 -18.57 -6.07 12.13
N GLU A 239 -18.82 -7.35 12.29
CA GLU A 239 -19.07 -7.97 13.61
C GLU A 239 -17.83 -7.88 14.52
N VAL A 240 -16.64 -8.09 13.98
CA VAL A 240 -15.38 -7.95 14.73
C VAL A 240 -15.06 -6.49 15.02
N LEU A 241 -15.19 -5.61 14.04
CA LEU A 241 -14.90 -4.19 14.24
C LEU A 241 -15.84 -3.53 15.27
N PHE A 242 -17.07 -4.03 15.41
CA PHE A 242 -18.03 -3.52 16.40
C PHE A 242 -17.68 -3.91 17.84
N SER A 243 -16.91 -4.99 18.05
CA SER A 243 -16.50 -5.46 19.38
C SER A 243 -15.11 -4.99 19.80
N MET A 244 -14.36 -4.32 18.92
CA MET A 244 -13.01 -3.85 19.21
C MET A 244 -12.97 -2.71 20.22
N THR A 245 -11.96 -2.76 21.08
CA THR A 245 -11.62 -1.71 22.04
C THR A 245 -10.26 -1.10 21.73
N PRO A 246 -9.91 0.04 22.36
CA PRO A 246 -8.61 0.65 22.11
C PRO A 246 -7.43 -0.26 22.45
N ASN A 247 -6.38 -0.21 21.62
CA ASN A 247 -5.20 -1.09 21.64
C ASN A 247 -5.43 -2.52 21.15
N ASP A 248 -6.66 -2.88 20.77
CA ASP A 248 -6.93 -4.17 20.13
C ASP A 248 -6.30 -4.21 18.74
N THR A 249 -5.78 -5.39 18.39
CA THR A 249 -5.26 -5.69 17.05
C THR A 249 -6.24 -6.63 16.37
N VAL A 250 -6.53 -6.40 15.08
CA VAL A 250 -7.35 -7.33 14.29
C VAL A 250 -6.54 -7.87 13.11
N VAL A 251 -6.63 -9.19 12.92
CA VAL A 251 -6.00 -9.92 11.82
C VAL A 251 -7.09 -10.62 11.02
N PHE A 252 -7.23 -10.25 9.76
CA PHE A 252 -8.12 -10.91 8.82
C PHE A 252 -7.33 -11.92 7.98
N LEU A 253 -7.64 -13.21 8.15
CA LEU A 253 -7.05 -14.32 7.42
C LEU A 253 -8.01 -14.74 6.29
N CYS A 254 -7.80 -14.20 5.10
CA CYS A 254 -8.71 -14.40 3.98
C CYS A 254 -8.29 -15.59 3.12
N ALA A 255 -9.18 -16.57 2.93
CA ALA A 255 -8.86 -17.83 2.26
C ALA A 255 -8.52 -17.72 0.77
N ASP A 256 -8.93 -16.62 0.15
CA ASP A 256 -8.67 -16.34 -1.25
C ASP A 256 -8.65 -14.83 -1.52
N PRO A 257 -8.11 -14.41 -2.68
CA PRO A 257 -8.09 -12.99 -3.05
C PRO A 257 -9.47 -12.34 -3.11
N ALA A 258 -10.55 -13.07 -3.43
CA ALA A 258 -11.89 -12.51 -3.47
C ALA A 258 -12.41 -12.16 -2.06
N SER A 259 -12.01 -12.94 -1.05
CA SER A 259 -12.27 -12.74 0.38
C SER A 259 -11.50 -11.56 0.97
N VAL A 260 -10.27 -11.29 0.50
CA VAL A 260 -9.53 -10.04 0.81
C VAL A 260 -10.24 -8.82 0.21
N GLN A 261 -10.85 -9.00 -0.95
CA GLN A 261 -11.42 -7.89 -1.71
C GLN A 261 -12.81 -7.46 -1.19
N ALA A 262 -13.53 -8.30 -0.44
CA ALA A 262 -14.97 -8.15 -0.10
C ALA A 262 -15.22 -7.35 1.17
#